data_AF-A0A1A9CP57-F1
#
_entry.id   AF-A0A1A9CP57-F1
#
_cell.length_a   1.000
_cell.length_b   1.000
_cell.length_c   1.000
_cell.angle_alpha   90.00
_cell.angle_beta   90.00
_cell.angle_gamma   90.00
#
_symmetry.space_group_name_H-M   'P 1'
#
loop_
_entity.id
_entity.type
_entity.pdbx_description
1 polymer ?
#
loop_
_entity_poly.entity_id
_entity_poly.type
_entity_poly.pdbx_seq_one_letter_code
_entity_poly.pdbx_strand_id
1 'polypeptide(L)'
;MNESPGTWACDLHLAGSAKAVVSFSATSDRNLVEAATEAWGGSATLPDDKGRAGVDEAVPHCADGDVRFATKENTDYYGALRAAGIRGLASVEVTKATFQNFLDAAAAAHACPRATIP
;
A
#
# COMPACT_ATOMS: atom_id res chain seq x y z
N MET A 1 27.09 6.31 10.26
CA MET A 1 25.75 5.90 10.70
C MET A 1 25.28 4.90 9.66
N ASN A 2 25.09 3.63 10.02
CA ASN A 2 24.53 2.64 9.10
C ASN A 2 23.06 2.99 8.93
N GLU A 3 22.70 3.71 7.85
CA GLU A 3 21.32 3.77 7.42
C GLU A 3 20.87 2.34 7.14
N SER A 4 19.91 1.86 7.91
CA SER A 4 19.09 0.73 7.46
C SER A 4 18.66 1.06 6.04
N PRO A 5 18.72 0.11 5.09
CA PRO A 5 18.18 0.34 3.76
C PRO A 5 16.77 0.87 3.96
N GLY A 6 16.44 2.01 3.34
CA GLY A 6 15.16 2.72 3.52
C GLY A 6 13.95 1.93 3.02
N THR A 7 14.04 0.61 2.94
CA THR A 7 13.06 -0.33 2.44
C THR A 7 12.73 -1.35 3.51
N TRP A 8 11.43 -1.51 3.76
CA TRP A 8 10.86 -2.50 4.65
C TRP A 8 9.78 -3.29 3.91
N ALA A 9 9.65 -4.58 4.21
CA ALA A 9 8.60 -5.42 3.65
C ALA A 9 8.18 -6.50 4.64
N CYS A 10 6.93 -6.93 4.54
CA CYS A 10 6.42 -8.08 5.26
C CYS A 10 5.35 -8.81 4.47
N ASP A 11 5.19 -10.10 4.75
CA ASP A 11 4.12 -10.92 4.18
C ASP A 11 3.15 -11.33 5.30
N LEU A 12 1.86 -11.06 5.07
CA LEU A 12 0.77 -11.54 5.90
C LEU A 12 0.19 -12.81 5.28
N HIS A 13 0.43 -13.93 5.94
CA HIS A 13 -0.21 -15.21 5.62
C HIS A 13 -1.56 -15.28 6.32
N LEU A 14 -2.64 -15.27 5.54
CA LEU A 14 -3.98 -15.34 6.10
C LEU A 14 -4.33 -16.78 6.50
N ALA A 15 -4.93 -16.91 7.67
CA ALA A 15 -5.41 -18.20 8.15
C ALA A 15 -6.51 -18.77 7.22
N GLY A 16 -6.60 -20.10 7.17
CA GLY A 16 -7.59 -20.82 6.36
C GLY A 16 -6.96 -21.63 5.23
N SER A 17 -7.82 -22.31 4.46
CA SER A 17 -7.40 -23.22 3.40
C SER A 17 -6.95 -22.53 2.11
N ALA A 18 -7.23 -21.24 1.97
CA ALA A 18 -7.05 -20.52 0.72
C ALA A 18 -5.58 -20.25 0.37
N LYS A 19 -4.61 -20.38 1.30
CA LYS A 19 -3.19 -19.98 1.08
C LYS A 19 -3.03 -18.52 0.63
N ALA A 20 -3.97 -17.67 1.04
CA ALA A 20 -3.96 -16.27 0.69
C ALA A 20 -2.81 -15.53 1.39
N VAL A 21 -2.09 -14.71 0.62
CA VAL A 21 -0.98 -13.89 1.10
C VAL A 21 -1.20 -12.46 0.64
N VAL A 22 -0.95 -11.53 1.55
CA VAL A 22 -0.86 -10.09 1.26
C VAL A 22 0.55 -9.63 1.62
N SER A 23 1.26 -9.10 0.63
CA SER A 23 2.60 -8.54 0.82
C SER A 23 2.50 -7.04 0.97
N PHE A 24 3.21 -6.48 1.93
CA PHE A 24 3.31 -5.05 2.17
C PHE A 24 4.75 -4.57 2.01
N SER A 25 4.91 -3.36 1.52
CA SER A 25 6.23 -2.72 1.41
C SER A 25 6.15 -1.23 1.70
N ALA A 26 7.24 -0.70 2.25
CA ALA A 26 7.50 0.73 2.38
C ALA A 26 8.92 1.00 1.89
N THR A 27 9.13 2.03 1.09
CA THR A 27 10.48 2.41 0.64
C THR A 27 10.64 3.92 0.47
N SER A 28 11.75 4.44 0.97
CA SER A 28 12.25 5.80 0.70
C SER A 28 13.36 5.81 -0.36
N ASP A 29 13.61 4.69 -1.05
CA ASP A 29 14.55 4.65 -2.16
C ASP A 29 14.03 5.55 -3.29
N ARG A 30 14.80 6.58 -3.62
CA ARG A 30 14.42 7.60 -4.57
C ARG A 30 14.05 7.03 -5.95
N ASN A 31 14.78 6.03 -6.45
CA ASN A 31 14.50 5.46 -7.77
C ASN A 31 13.16 4.72 -7.78
N LEU A 32 12.82 4.05 -6.67
CA LEU A 32 11.54 3.34 -6.54
C LEU A 32 10.37 4.31 -6.34
N VAL A 33 10.58 5.39 -5.59
CA VAL A 33 9.58 6.45 -5.40
C VAL A 33 9.29 7.19 -6.71
N GLU A 34 10.33 7.55 -7.47
CA GLU A 34 10.19 8.20 -8.77
C GLU A 34 9.47 7.28 -9.76
N ALA A 35 9.88 6.01 -9.85
CA ALA A 35 9.23 5.03 -10.73
C ALA A 35 7.75 4.80 -10.39
N ALA A 36 7.40 4.76 -9.09
CA ALA A 36 6.01 4.66 -8.64
C ALA A 36 5.18 5.88 -9.05
N THR A 37 5.77 7.07 -8.94
CA THR A 37 5.10 8.33 -9.30
C THR A 37 4.86 8.44 -10.81
N GLU A 38 5.80 7.97 -11.62
CA GLU A 38 5.73 8.00 -13.09
C GLU A 38 4.80 6.92 -13.67
N ALA A 39 4.78 5.73 -13.07
CA ALA A 39 3.97 4.61 -13.54
C ALA A 39 2.45 4.80 -13.31
N TRP A 40 2.06 5.78 -12.50
CA TRP A 40 0.71 5.87 -11.96
C TRP A 40 -0.22 6.81 -12.73
N GLY A 41 -1.04 6.24 -13.61
CA GLY A 41 -2.13 6.93 -14.30
C GLY A 41 -3.48 6.93 -13.57
N GLY A 42 -3.58 6.33 -12.38
CA GLY A 42 -4.87 6.08 -11.69
C GLY A 42 -4.95 6.50 -10.22
N SER A 43 -3.93 7.18 -9.68
CA SER A 43 -3.96 7.68 -8.30
C SER A 43 -4.55 9.09 -8.23
N ALA A 44 -5.23 9.37 -7.11
CA ALA A 44 -5.73 10.70 -6.81
C ALA A 44 -4.71 11.44 -5.93
N THR A 45 -4.55 12.74 -6.19
CA THR A 45 -3.80 13.62 -5.29
C THR A 45 -4.51 13.65 -3.94
N LEU A 46 -3.75 13.40 -2.88
CA LEU A 46 -4.25 13.51 -1.52
C LEU A 46 -4.55 14.98 -1.20
N PRO A 47 -5.54 15.26 -0.32
CA PRO A 47 -5.85 16.63 0.10
C PRO A 47 -4.62 17.36 0.64
N ASP A 48 -4.61 18.69 0.47
CA ASP A 48 -3.55 19.59 0.95
C ASP A 48 -2.15 19.27 0.40
N ASP A 49 -2.07 18.70 -0.80
CA ASP A 49 -0.80 18.33 -1.44
C ASP A 49 0.03 17.41 -0.53
N LYS A 50 -0.61 16.41 0.06
CA LYS A 50 0.05 15.42 0.95
C LYS A 50 0.64 14.24 0.18
N GLY A 51 0.72 14.33 -1.14
CA GLY A 51 1.18 13.26 -2.03
C GLY A 51 0.03 12.62 -2.81
N ARG A 52 0.16 11.33 -3.12
CA ARG A 52 -0.80 10.60 -3.97
C ARG A 52 -1.18 9.26 -3.35
N ALA A 53 -2.40 8.80 -3.60
CA ALA A 53 -2.84 7.47 -3.19
C ALA A 53 -3.76 6.83 -4.23
N GLY A 54 -3.62 5.52 -4.37
CA GLY A 54 -4.51 4.64 -5.12
C GLY A 54 -5.00 3.49 -4.24
N VAL A 55 -5.64 2.51 -4.89
CA VAL A 55 -6.25 1.36 -4.22
C VAL A 55 -5.24 0.52 -3.43
N ASP A 56 -4.02 0.38 -3.93
CA ASP A 56 -3.01 -0.56 -3.44
C ASP A 56 -1.62 0.06 -3.22
N GLU A 57 -1.47 1.36 -3.45
CA GLU A 57 -0.20 2.05 -3.29
C GLU A 57 -0.43 3.53 -2.91
N ALA A 58 0.53 4.13 -2.20
CA ALA A 58 0.54 5.54 -1.78
C ALA A 58 1.97 6.09 -1.81
N VAL A 59 2.12 7.34 -2.22
CA VAL A 59 3.37 8.11 -2.11
C VAL A 59 3.04 9.41 -1.37
N PRO A 60 2.94 9.39 -0.03
CA PRO A 60 2.83 10.60 0.77
C PRO A 60 4.13 11.40 0.80
N HIS A 61 3.99 12.73 0.89
CA HIS A 61 5.08 13.64 1.21
C HIS A 61 5.33 13.61 2.73
N CYS A 62 6.40 12.95 3.17
CA CYS A 62 6.75 12.80 4.58
C CYS A 62 7.82 13.82 5.00
N ALA A 63 8.06 13.97 6.31
CA ALA A 63 8.96 15.01 6.83
C ALA A 63 10.39 14.92 6.27
N ASP A 64 10.90 13.69 6.09
CA ASP A 64 12.26 13.41 5.63
C ASP A 64 12.33 13.07 4.13
N GLY A 65 11.22 13.25 3.40
CA GLY A 65 11.10 12.94 1.98
C GLY A 65 9.94 12.00 1.68
N ASP A 66 9.74 11.72 0.40
CA ASP A 66 8.64 10.89 -0.08
C ASP A 66 8.89 9.42 0.24
N VAL A 67 7.84 8.73 0.68
CA VAL A 67 7.90 7.30 0.99
C VAL A 67 6.81 6.60 0.19
N ARG A 68 7.19 5.58 -0.56
CA ARG A 68 6.28 4.71 -1.28
C ARG A 68 5.81 3.58 -0.37
N PHE A 69 4.51 3.46 -0.19
CA PHE A 69 3.84 2.34 0.46
C PHE A 69 3.07 1.54 -0.58
N ALA A 70 3.14 0.21 -0.54
CA ALA A 70 2.34 -0.63 -1.44
C ALA A 70 1.90 -1.93 -0.79
N THR A 71 0.74 -2.42 -1.21
CA THR A 71 0.25 -3.79 -0.96
C THR A 71 0.24 -4.58 -2.27
N LYS A 72 0.34 -5.90 -2.15
CA LYS A 72 0.12 -6.82 -3.25
C LYS A 72 -0.48 -8.11 -2.73
N GLU A 73 -1.67 -8.45 -3.21
CA GLU A 73 -2.33 -9.70 -2.90
C GLU A 73 -1.98 -10.77 -3.94
N ASN A 74 -1.83 -12.02 -3.49
CA ASN A 74 -1.61 -13.14 -4.40
C ASN A 74 -2.91 -13.59 -5.09
N THR A 75 -2.79 -14.44 -6.11
CA THR A 75 -3.97 -14.96 -6.85
C THR A 75 -4.96 -15.72 -5.96
N ASP A 76 -4.44 -16.36 -4.92
CA ASP A 76 -5.22 -17.14 -3.97
C ASP A 76 -6.11 -16.26 -3.09
N TYR A 77 -5.64 -15.07 -2.71
CA TYR A 77 -6.45 -14.05 -2.03
C TYR A 77 -7.69 -13.69 -2.87
N TYR A 78 -7.49 -13.36 -4.15
CA TYR A 78 -8.61 -13.07 -5.07
C TYR A 78 -9.48 -14.31 -5.34
N GLY A 79 -8.92 -15.51 -5.25
CA GLY A 79 -9.68 -16.76 -5.26
C GLY A 79 -10.62 -16.86 -4.06
N ALA A 80 -10.11 -16.57 -2.86
CA ALA A 80 -10.87 -16.60 -1.61
C ALA A 80 -12.01 -15.58 -1.61
N LEU A 81 -11.75 -14.33 -2.03
CA LEU A 81 -12.79 -13.30 -2.15
C LEU A 81 -13.91 -13.76 -3.09
N ARG A 82 -13.56 -14.31 -4.26
CA ARG A 82 -14.55 -14.80 -5.23
C ARG A 82 -15.38 -15.96 -4.68
N ALA A 83 -14.76 -16.87 -3.92
CA ALA A 83 -15.45 -17.98 -3.26
C ALA A 83 -16.41 -17.49 -2.16
N ALA A 84 -16.07 -16.39 -1.48
CA ALA A 84 -16.92 -15.70 -0.52
C ALA A 84 -18.00 -14.81 -1.17
N GLY A 85 -18.11 -14.79 -2.50
CA GLY A 85 -19.08 -13.97 -3.23
C GLY A 85 -18.67 -12.50 -3.40
N ILE A 86 -17.47 -12.11 -2.98
CA ILE A 86 -16.93 -10.75 -3.11
C ILE A 86 -16.33 -10.59 -4.51
N ARG A 87 -16.91 -9.70 -5.33
CA ARG A 87 -16.56 -9.52 -6.75
C ARG A 87 -16.69 -8.07 -7.19
N GLY A 88 -16.08 -7.74 -8.33
CA GLY A 88 -16.14 -6.40 -8.92
C GLY A 88 -15.68 -5.33 -7.93
N LEU A 89 -16.45 -4.25 -7.80
CA LEU A 89 -16.13 -3.14 -6.90
C LEU A 89 -15.96 -3.57 -5.44
N ALA A 90 -16.71 -4.56 -4.97
CA ALA A 90 -16.55 -5.05 -3.59
C ALA A 90 -15.16 -5.65 -3.33
N SER A 91 -14.53 -6.24 -4.36
CA SER A 91 -13.15 -6.72 -4.23
C SER A 91 -12.15 -5.56 -4.17
N VAL A 92 -12.41 -4.47 -4.90
CA VAL A 92 -11.59 -3.26 -4.88
C VAL A 92 -11.67 -2.59 -3.50
N GLU A 93 -12.86 -2.49 -2.93
CA GLU A 93 -13.05 -1.94 -1.57
C GLU A 93 -12.32 -2.76 -0.51
N VAL A 94 -12.30 -4.08 -0.64
CA VAL A 94 -11.55 -4.95 0.28
C VAL A 94 -10.04 -4.72 0.16
N THR A 95 -9.49 -4.62 -1.06
CA THR A 95 -8.07 -4.27 -1.26
C THR A 95 -7.75 -2.90 -0.68
N LYS A 96 -8.58 -1.88 -0.99
CA LYS A 96 -8.43 -0.52 -0.46
C LYS A 96 -8.45 -0.49 1.07
N ALA A 97 -9.39 -1.20 1.71
CA ALA A 97 -9.47 -1.27 3.16
C ALA A 97 -8.25 -1.97 3.79
N THR A 98 -7.78 -3.06 3.17
CA THR A 98 -6.55 -3.75 3.60
C THR A 98 -5.35 -2.81 3.49
N PHE A 99 -5.23 -2.06 2.40
CA PHE A 99 -4.15 -1.11 2.21
C PHE A 99 -4.23 0.09 3.17
N GLN A 100 -5.43 0.63 3.42
CA GLN A 100 -5.65 1.70 4.39
C GLN A 100 -5.19 1.29 5.80
N ASN A 101 -5.52 0.07 6.23
CA ASN A 101 -5.08 -0.45 7.53
C ASN A 101 -3.55 -0.53 7.64
N PHE A 102 -2.88 -0.92 6.55
CA PHE A 102 -1.43 -0.93 6.49
C PHE A 102 -0.84 0.49 6.56
N LEU A 103 -1.37 1.43 5.78
CA LEU A 103 -0.95 2.83 5.81
C LEU A 103 -1.09 3.44 7.20
N ASP A 104 -2.24 3.24 7.85
CA ASP A 104 -2.51 3.77 9.19
C ASP A 104 -1.52 3.26 10.24
N ALA A 105 -1.06 2.01 10.09
CA ALA A 105 -0.09 1.39 10.98
C ALA A 105 1.36 1.81 10.69
N ALA A 106 1.72 1.95 9.41
CA ALA A 106 3.10 2.15 8.99
C ALA A 106 3.50 3.63 8.86
N ALA A 107 2.58 4.53 8.48
CA ALA A 107 2.90 5.92 8.15
C ALA A 107 3.63 6.65 9.28
N ALA A 108 3.22 6.42 10.54
CA ALA A 108 3.84 7.05 11.70
C ALA A 108 5.31 6.63 11.90
N ALA A 109 5.66 5.39 11.57
CA ALA A 109 7.03 4.88 11.66
C ALA A 109 7.98 5.54 10.64
N HIS A 110 7.41 6.15 9.59
CA HIS A 110 8.13 6.86 8.54
C HIS A 110 7.92 8.38 8.58
N ALA A 111 7.42 8.92 9.71
CA ALA A 111 7.11 10.36 9.86
C ALA A 111 6.23 10.94 8.74
N CYS A 112 5.33 10.11 8.19
CA CYS A 112 4.42 10.49 7.12
C CYS A 112 3.10 11.05 7.68
N PRO A 113 2.45 11.98 6.97
CA PRO A 113 1.11 12.42 7.32
C PRO A 113 0.13 11.23 7.23
N ARG A 114 -0.93 11.27 8.05
CA ARG A 114 -2.06 10.37 7.85
C ARG A 114 -2.74 10.69 6.52
N ALA A 115 -2.96 9.66 5.72
CA ALA A 115 -3.61 9.75 4.43
C ALA A 115 -4.83 8.82 4.41
N THR A 116 -5.93 9.27 3.81
CA THR A 116 -7.09 8.43 3.54
C THR A 116 -7.17 8.22 2.04
N ILE A 117 -7.21 6.95 1.62
CA ILE A 117 -7.33 6.59 0.21
C ILE A 117 -8.71 7.02 -0.30
N PRO A 118 -8.79 7.80 -1.40
CA PRO A 118 -10.05 8.26 -2.00
C PRO A 118 -10.95 7.14 -2.48
#